data_AF-A0A0Q4JKL4-F1
#
_entry.id   AF-A0A0Q4JKL4-F1
#
_cell.length_a   1.000
_cell.length_b   1.000
_cell.length_c   1.000
_cell.angle_alpha   90.00
_cell.angle_beta   90.00
_cell.angle_gamma   90.00
#
_symmetry.space_group_name_H-M   'P 1'
#
loop_
_entity.id
_entity.type
_entity.pdbx_description
1 polymer ?
#
loop_
_entity_poly.entity_id
_entity_poly.type
_entity_poly.pdbx_seq_one_letter_code
_entity_poly.pdbx_strand_id
1 'polypeptide(L)'
;MRLQFALSGSVLFSTEADGVPPIGSVVQITTEAYKKGLNAGSVISVRITNDDPPVYDFTEPGGPVVYIDLNGYEVIAEGPPPPDDD
;
A
#
# COMPACT_ATOMS: atom_id res chain seq x y z
N MET A 1 -9.76 -4.56 -12.10
CA MET A 1 -8.30 -4.41 -12.33
C MET A 1 -7.64 -4.51 -10.98
N ARG A 2 -6.44 -5.05 -10.89
CA ARG A 2 -5.81 -5.27 -9.59
C ARG A 2 -5.02 -4.03 -9.17
N LEU A 3 -5.31 -3.49 -8.00
CA LEU A 3 -4.46 -2.51 -7.34
C LEU A 3 -3.48 -3.23 -6.42
N GLN A 4 -2.20 -2.88 -6.49
CA GLN A 4 -1.17 -3.35 -5.59
C GLN A 4 -0.51 -2.16 -4.90
N PHE A 5 -0.58 -2.15 -3.58
CA PHE A 5 0.00 -1.10 -2.75
C PHE A 5 1.33 -1.60 -2.21
N ALA A 6 2.43 -1.02 -2.68
CA ALA A 6 3.78 -1.50 -2.42
C ALA A 6 4.57 -0.52 -1.56
N LEU A 7 5.28 -1.04 -0.56
CA LEU A 7 6.24 -0.30 0.23
C LEU A 7 7.64 -0.81 -0.09
N SER A 8 8.48 0.04 -0.65
CA SER A 8 9.86 -0.29 -1.08
C SER A 8 9.91 -1.57 -1.93
N GLY A 9 9.01 -1.68 -2.91
CA GLY A 9 8.89 -2.82 -3.82
C GLY A 9 8.20 -4.07 -3.24
N SER A 10 7.81 -4.06 -1.96
CA SER A 10 7.07 -5.17 -1.33
C SER A 10 5.58 -4.85 -1.25
N VAL A 11 4.74 -5.66 -1.89
CA VAL A 11 3.27 -5.49 -1.82
C VAL A 11 2.79 -5.68 -0.39
N LEU A 12 2.22 -4.64 0.22
CA LEU A 12 1.60 -4.69 1.54
C LEU A 12 0.14 -5.14 1.47
N PHE A 13 -0.57 -4.68 0.43
CA PHE A 13 -1.99 -4.93 0.25
C PHE A 13 -2.30 -4.99 -1.24
N SER A 14 -3.29 -5.80 -1.61
CA SER A 14 -3.78 -5.86 -2.98
C SER A 14 -5.29 -6.06 -2.99
N THR A 15 -5.98 -5.44 -3.94
CA THR A 15 -7.42 -5.59 -4.08
C THR A 15 -7.85 -5.45 -5.54
N GLU A 16 -9.02 -6.00 -5.88
CA GLU A 16 -9.66 -5.72 -7.15
C GLU A 16 -10.48 -4.43 -7.03
N ALA A 17 -10.31 -3.53 -8.00
CA ALA A 17 -11.06 -2.28 -8.07
C ALA A 17 -11.50 -1.99 -9.51
N ASP A 18 -12.56 -1.20 -9.63
CA ASP A 18 -13.07 -0.70 -10.91
C ASP A 18 -12.39 0.61 -11.35
N GLY A 19 -11.63 1.24 -10.45
CA GLY A 19 -10.95 2.51 -10.71
C GLY A 19 -9.69 2.67 -9.88
N VAL A 20 -8.81 3.55 -10.36
CA VAL A 20 -7.56 3.93 -9.69
C VAL A 20 -7.80 5.26 -8.97
N PRO A 21 -7.40 5.41 -7.70
CA PRO A 21 -7.52 6.69 -7.02
C PRO A 21 -6.70 7.76 -7.76
N PRO A 22 -7.29 8.92 -8.10
CA PRO A 22 -6.60 9.95 -8.86
C PRO A 22 -5.52 10.65 -8.03
N ILE A 23 -4.61 11.37 -8.70
CA ILE A 23 -3.65 12.26 -8.06
C ILE A 23 -4.36 13.22 -7.09
N GLY A 24 -3.79 13.39 -5.90
CA GLY A 24 -4.34 14.19 -4.80
C GLY A 24 -5.21 13.39 -3.84
N SER A 25 -5.61 12.16 -4.19
CA SER A 25 -6.31 11.25 -3.29
C SER A 25 -5.42 10.81 -2.14
N VAL A 26 -6.05 10.48 -1.01
CA VAL A 26 -5.39 9.87 0.13
C VAL A 26 -5.85 8.42 0.23
N VAL A 27 -4.89 7.51 0.35
CA VAL A 27 -5.12 6.09 0.56
C VAL A 27 -4.72 5.75 1.99
N GLN A 28 -5.59 5.04 2.70
CA GLN A 28 -5.30 4.52 4.03
C GLN A 28 -5.32 3.00 4.01
N ILE A 29 -4.30 2.39 4.63
CA ILE A 29 -4.12 0.94 4.67
C ILE A 29 -3.88 0.53 6.12
N THR A 30 -4.56 -0.53 6.54
CA THR A 30 -4.24 -1.23 7.79
C THR A 30 -3.29 -2.37 7.46
N THR A 31 -2.13 -2.42 8.10
CA THR A 31 -1.15 -3.48 7.87
C THR A 31 -1.64 -4.80 8.46
N GLU A 32 -1.55 -5.90 7.70
CA GLU A 32 -1.98 -7.22 8.19
C GLU A 32 -0.87 -7.97 8.93
N ALA A 33 0.39 -7.66 8.64
CA ALA A 33 1.55 -8.34 9.17
C ALA A 33 2.70 -7.35 9.43
N TYR A 34 3.65 -7.77 10.27
CA TYR A 34 4.86 -6.99 10.49
C TYR A 34 5.63 -6.81 9.18
N LYS A 35 5.84 -5.56 8.75
CA LYS A 35 6.52 -5.28 7.49
C LYS A 35 7.25 -3.95 7.55
N LYS A 36 8.57 -3.98 7.32
CA LYS A 36 9.43 -2.78 7.24
C LYS A 36 9.32 -1.86 8.47
N GLY A 37 9.17 -2.43 9.67
CA GLY A 37 9.03 -1.65 10.91
C GLY A 37 7.59 -1.28 11.27
N LEU A 38 6.61 -1.55 10.40
CA LEU A 38 5.20 -1.40 10.72
C LEU A 38 4.68 -2.66 11.40
N ASN A 39 4.12 -2.51 12.58
CA ASN A 39 3.43 -3.60 13.27
C ASN A 39 2.16 -4.02 12.52
N ALA A 40 1.72 -5.25 12.73
CA ALA A 40 0.38 -5.64 12.27
C ALA A 40 -0.67 -4.78 12.99
N GLY A 41 -1.66 -4.27 12.25
CA GLY A 41 -2.69 -3.37 12.76
C GLY A 41 -2.34 -1.87 12.72
N SER A 42 -1.13 -1.49 12.31
CA SER A 42 -0.79 -0.08 12.06
C SER A 42 -1.64 0.47 10.90
N VAL A 43 -2.10 1.71 11.05
CA VAL A 43 -2.80 2.44 9.98
C VAL A 43 -1.83 3.45 9.39
N ILE A 44 -1.54 3.28 8.10
CA ILE A 44 -0.71 4.21 7.33
C ILE A 44 -1.56 4.98 6.33
N SER A 45 -1.14 6.20 6.03
CA SER A 45 -1.80 7.09 5.07
C SER A 45 -0.78 7.59 4.06
N VAL A 46 -1.09 7.50 2.78
CA VAL A 46 -0.26 8.07 1.71
C VAL A 46 -1.12 8.92 0.78
N ARG A 47 -0.58 10.06 0.37
CA ARG A 47 -1.18 10.88 -0.68
C ARG A 47 -0.59 10.49 -2.02
N ILE A 48 -1.43 10.28 -3.02
CA ILE A 48 -0.98 10.05 -4.39
C ILE A 48 -0.55 11.39 -4.99
N THR A 49 0.69 11.49 -5.47
CA THR A 49 1.30 12.72 -5.97
C THR A 49 1.71 12.56 -7.44
N ASN A 50 2.07 13.67 -8.09
CA ASN A 50 2.67 13.61 -9.43
C ASN A 50 4.10 13.10 -9.42
N ASP A 51 4.80 13.19 -8.27
CA ASP A 51 6.18 12.71 -8.12
C ASP A 51 6.20 11.18 -7.98
N ASP A 52 5.18 10.62 -7.32
CA ASP A 52 4.96 9.18 -7.15
C ASP A 52 3.59 8.76 -7.73
N PRO A 53 3.39 8.82 -9.07
CA PRO A 53 2.12 8.51 -9.70
C PRO A 53 1.84 7.00 -9.75
N PRO A 54 0.58 6.57 -9.87
CA PRO A 54 0.26 5.16 -10.10
C PRO A 54 0.89 4.62 -11.38
N VAL A 55 1.49 3.43 -11.31
CA VAL A 55 2.15 2.77 -12.44
C VAL A 55 1.25 1.67 -12.98
N TYR A 56 0.93 1.73 -14.27
CA TYR A 56 0.04 0.77 -14.92
C TYR A 56 0.85 -0.29 -15.68
N ASP A 57 0.59 -1.56 -15.38
CA ASP A 57 1.14 -2.70 -16.07
C ASP A 57 0.01 -3.49 -16.75
N PHE A 58 0.03 -3.51 -18.07
CA PHE A 58 -0.95 -4.22 -18.90
C PHE A 58 -0.41 -5.56 -19.42
N THR A 59 0.81 -5.94 -19.03
CA THR A 59 1.48 -7.15 -19.54
C THR A 59 1.27 -8.38 -18.65
N GLU A 60 0.76 -8.19 -17.45
CA GLU A 60 0.51 -9.25 -16.48
C GLU A 60 -0.51 -10.28 -17.00
N PRO A 61 -0.19 -11.59 -16.99
CA PRO A 61 -1.08 -12.65 -17.50
C PRO A 61 -2.43 -12.72 -16.80
N GLY A 62 -2.52 -12.23 -15.55
CA GLY A 62 -3.74 -12.17 -14.75
C GLY A 62 -4.64 -10.97 -15.06
N GLY A 63 -4.27 -10.14 -16.05
CA GLY A 63 -4.95 -8.90 -16.39
C GLY A 63 -4.22 -7.66 -15.84
N PRO A 64 -4.70 -6.45 -16.16
CA PRO A 64 -4.01 -5.21 -15.80
C PRO A 64 -3.83 -5.03 -14.29
N VAL A 65 -2.61 -4.66 -13.90
CA VAL A 65 -2.21 -4.36 -12.53
C VAL A 65 -1.80 -2.90 -12.43
N VAL A 66 -2.19 -2.23 -11.36
CA VAL A 66 -1.78 -0.86 -11.05
C VAL A 66 -1.02 -0.86 -9.74
N TYR A 67 0.22 -0.40 -9.77
CA TYR A 67 1.08 -0.28 -8.61
C TYR A 67 0.97 1.12 -8.03
N ILE A 68 0.74 1.20 -6.73
CA ILE A 68 0.68 2.44 -5.95
C ILE A 68 1.79 2.38 -4.91
N ASP A 69 2.73 3.32 -4.98
CA ASP A 69 3.83 3.40 -4.03
C ASP A 69 3.34 4.01 -2.70
N LEU A 70 3.77 3.38 -1.61
CA LEU A 70 3.49 3.79 -0.25
C LEU A 70 4.71 4.43 0.43
N ASN A 71 5.85 4.59 -0.23
CA ASN A 71 7.11 5.05 0.41
C ASN A 71 7.01 6.39 1.14
N GLY A 72 6.13 7.30 0.70
CA GLY A 72 5.87 8.59 1.35
C GLY A 72 4.78 8.56 2.44
N TYR A 73 4.55 7.41 3.08
CA TYR A 73 3.47 7.25 4.05
C TYR A 73 3.71 8.01 5.37
N GLU A 74 2.61 8.35 6.03
CA GLU A 74 2.56 8.79 7.42
C GLU A 74 1.87 7.70 8.26
N VAL A 75 2.39 7.43 9.46
CA VAL A 75 1.71 6.55 10.42
C VAL A 75 0.65 7.36 11.14
N ILE A 76 -0.61 6.95 10.97
CA ILE A 76 -1.76 7.56 11.65
C ILE A 76 -2.02 6.89 13.00
N ALA A 77 -1.84 5.58 13.07
CA ALA A 77 -1.95 4.80 14.29
C ALA A 77 -0.97 3.62 14.27
N GLU A 78 -0.28 3.38 15.37
CA GLU A 78 0.58 2.21 15.53
C GLU A 78 -0.21 0.98 15.94
N GLY A 79 0.11 -0.15 15.32
CA GLY A 79 -0.38 -1.46 15.71
C GLY A 79 0.31 -1.95 16.99
N PRO A 80 -0.29 -2.92 17.69
CA PRO A 80 0.32 -3.52 18.88
C PRO A 80 1.73 -4.05 18.59
N PRO A 81 2.65 -3.97 19.56
CA PRO A 81 3.96 -4.59 19.39
C PRO A 81 3.80 -6.10 19.16
N PRO A 82 4.71 -6.72 18.39
CA PRO A 82 4.73 -8.18 18.27
C PRO A 82 4.87 -8.82 19.66
N PRO A 83 4.29 -10.01 19.88
CA PRO A 83 4.49 -10.74 21.14
C PRO A 83 5.99 -10.98 21.35
N ASP A 84 6.45 -10.77 22.59
CA ASP A 84 7.81 -11.13 22.98
C ASP A 84 7.96 -12.64 22.81
N ASP A 85 8.91 -13.08 21.97
CA ASP A 85 9.30 -14.49 21.86
C ASP A 85 10.12 -14.87 23.12
N ASP A 86 9.43 -15.31 24.19
CA ASP A 86 10.04 -15.97 25.37
C ASP A 86 10.39 -17.45 25.11
#